data_AF-A0A814L4B6-F1
#
_entry.id   AF-A0A814L4B6-F1
#
_cell.length_a   1.000
_cell.length_b   1.000
_cell.length_c   1.000
_cell.angle_alpha   90.00
_cell.angle_beta   90.00
_cell.angle_gamma   90.00
#
_symmetry.space_group_name_H-M   'P 1'
#
loop_
_entity.id
_entity.type
_entity.pdbx_description
1 polymer ?
#
loop_
_entity_poly.entity_id
_entity_poly.type
_entity_poly.pdbx_seq_one_letter_code
_entity_poly.pdbx_strand_id
1 'polypeptide(L)'
;MSRITALQDYLSSYNAHDITKINDFLHPKCRVIFNGHLVLDGAEAMRHTYEQDFLHSNASATLLEHSYDNGDEDRIRALIRTTHNNHLIDVTYVFEPNENGDGNSKQRMIEHIIHSVTHNRDENK
;
A
#
# COMPACT_ATOMS: atom_id res chain seq x y z
N MET A 1 8.47 -16.26 1.42
CA MET A 1 7.34 -15.45 1.96
C MET A 1 6.44 -15.12 0.78
N SER A 2 5.11 -15.20 0.92
CA SER A 2 4.19 -14.83 -0.17
C SER A 2 3.98 -13.32 -0.22
N ARG A 3 3.59 -12.79 -1.39
CA ARG A 3 3.35 -11.37 -1.62
C ARG A 3 2.21 -10.82 -0.76
N ILE A 4 1.19 -11.65 -0.53
CA ILE A 4 0.07 -11.28 0.35
C ILE A 4 0.53 -11.12 1.81
N THR A 5 1.45 -11.96 2.29
CA THR A 5 2.04 -11.80 3.63
C THR A 5 2.83 -10.50 3.71
N ALA A 6 3.62 -10.16 2.68
CA ALA A 6 4.35 -8.89 2.63
C ALA A 6 3.39 -7.68 2.66
N LEU A 7 2.27 -7.74 1.93
CA LEU A 7 1.24 -6.70 1.98
C LEU A 7 0.61 -6.57 3.38
N GLN A 8 0.28 -7.69 4.02
CA GLN A 8 -0.28 -7.69 5.37
C GLN A 8 0.70 -7.12 6.40
N ASP A 9 1.99 -7.47 6.31
CA ASP A 9 3.04 -6.96 7.19
C ASP A 9 3.27 -5.46 6.97
N TYR A 10 3.21 -5.01 5.71
CA TYR A 10 3.25 -3.59 5.36
C TYR A 10 2.08 -2.82 5.98
N LEU A 11 0.84 -3.30 5.83
CA LEU A 11 -0.34 -2.64 6.42
C LEU A 11 -0.33 -2.67 7.95
N SER A 12 0.17 -3.76 8.54
CA SER A 12 0.40 -3.85 9.98
C SER A 12 1.41 -2.80 10.47
N SER A 13 2.49 -2.60 9.72
CA SER A 13 3.50 -1.57 10.01
C SER A 13 2.93 -0.15 9.86
N TYR A 14 2.08 0.08 8.84
CA TYR A 14 1.31 1.33 8.70
C TYR A 14 0.42 1.58 9.92
N ASN A 15 -0.37 0.59 10.34
CA ASN A 15 -1.28 0.72 11.49
C ASN A 15 -0.55 0.88 12.84
N ALA A 16 0.69 0.39 12.94
CA ALA A 16 1.55 0.58 14.11
C ALA A 16 2.30 1.93 14.08
N HIS A 17 2.13 2.74 13.03
CA HIS A 17 2.90 3.96 12.76
C HIS A 17 4.43 3.72 12.76
N ASP A 18 4.88 2.52 12.37
CA ASP A 18 6.30 2.12 12.36
C ASP A 18 6.94 2.51 11.03
N ILE A 19 7.33 3.78 10.91
CA ILE A 19 7.93 4.34 9.69
C ILE A 19 9.23 3.62 9.29
N THR A 20 9.96 3.07 10.27
CA THR A 20 11.21 2.36 10.02
C THR A 20 10.93 1.07 9.24
N LYS A 21 9.94 0.29 9.70
CA LYS A 21 9.52 -0.93 8.98
C LYS A 21 8.86 -0.62 7.65
N ILE A 22 8.05 0.43 7.55
CA ILE A 22 7.46 0.84 6.28
C ILE A 22 8.55 1.06 5.23
N ASN A 23 9.64 1.77 5.59
CA ASN A 23 10.75 2.01 4.66
C ASN A 23 11.42 0.73 4.16
N ASP A 24 11.45 -0.35 4.96
CA ASP A 24 11.98 -1.64 4.51
C ASP A 24 11.17 -2.27 3.37
N PHE A 25 9.88 -1.93 3.27
CA PHE A 25 8.99 -2.35 2.18
C PHE A 25 9.04 -1.43 0.96
N LEU A 26 9.64 -0.24 1.04
CA LEU A 26 9.64 0.69 -0.08
C LEU A 26 10.87 0.48 -0.96
N HIS A 27 10.66 0.20 -2.25
CA HIS A 27 11.75 0.27 -3.21
C HIS A 27 12.22 1.72 -3.34
N PRO A 28 13.53 2.02 -3.48
CA PRO A 28 14.02 3.41 -3.58
C PRO A 28 13.35 4.24 -4.68
N LYS A 29 12.96 3.59 -5.78
CA LYS A 29 12.23 4.17 -6.90
C LYS A 29 10.72 3.92 -6.84
N CYS A 30 10.15 3.68 -5.66
CA CYS A 30 8.73 3.40 -5.56
C CYS A 30 7.89 4.60 -5.97
N ARG A 31 6.71 4.37 -6.52
CA ARG A 31 5.84 5.43 -7.06
C ARG A 31 4.42 5.27 -6.56
N VAL A 32 3.72 6.38 -6.41
CA VAL A 32 2.26 6.38 -6.27
C VAL A 32 1.66 6.96 -7.53
N ILE A 33 0.73 6.21 -8.12
CA ILE A 33 -0.01 6.59 -9.30
C ILE A 33 -1.49 6.66 -8.89
N PHE A 34 -2.14 7.78 -9.16
CA PHE A 34 -3.57 7.95 -8.93
C PHE A 34 -4.27 8.28 -10.24
N ASN A 35 -5.26 7.47 -10.62
CA ASN A 35 -5.99 7.63 -11.89
C ASN A 35 -5.07 7.80 -13.11
N GLY A 36 -3.95 7.06 -13.16
CA GLY A 36 -2.97 7.11 -14.25
C GLY A 36 -1.96 8.25 -14.18
N HIS A 37 -2.03 9.13 -13.18
CA HIS A 37 -1.08 10.22 -12.98
C HIS A 37 -0.12 9.92 -11.85
N LEU A 38 1.17 10.16 -12.07
CA LEU A 38 2.19 10.09 -11.02
C LEU A 38 1.92 11.18 -9.99
N VAL A 39 1.71 10.79 -8.72
CA VAL A 39 1.47 11.72 -7.61
C VAL A 39 2.64 11.78 -6.63
N LEU A 40 3.36 10.67 -6.45
CA LEU A 40 4.58 10.62 -5.65
C LEU A 40 5.65 9.81 -6.38
N ASP A 41 6.88 10.31 -6.37
CA ASP A 41 8.03 9.67 -7.02
C ASP A 41 9.18 9.49 -6.02
N GLY A 42 9.54 8.24 -5.76
CA GLY A 42 10.59 7.84 -4.83
C GLY A 42 10.11 7.54 -3.41
N ALA A 43 10.90 6.72 -2.71
CA ALA A 43 10.63 6.32 -1.33
C ALA A 43 10.61 7.48 -0.34
N GLU A 44 11.39 8.54 -0.60
CA GLU A 44 11.43 9.71 0.26
C GLU A 44 10.10 10.48 0.26
N ALA A 45 9.49 10.68 -0.92
CA ALA A 45 8.20 11.36 -1.05
C ALA A 45 7.07 10.57 -0.36
N MET A 46 7.09 9.24 -0.49
CA MET A 46 6.16 8.37 0.22
C MET A 46 6.35 8.43 1.73
N ARG A 47 7.60 8.32 2.21
CA ARG A 47 7.92 8.41 3.65
C ARG A 47 7.41 9.70 4.25
N HIS A 48 7.64 10.82 3.57
CA HIS A 48 7.15 12.13 4.03
C HIS A 48 5.63 12.15 4.15
N THR A 49 4.90 11.54 3.22
CA THR A 49 3.43 11.41 3.28
C THR A 49 2.99 10.62 4.50
N TYR A 50 3.64 9.47 4.79
CA TYR A 50 3.32 8.68 5.98
C TYR A 50 3.63 9.41 7.29
N GLU A 51 4.75 10.13 7.36
CA GLU A 51 5.09 10.93 8.54
C GLU A 51 4.04 12.02 8.80
N GLN A 52 3.55 12.70 7.75
CA GLN A 52 2.46 13.66 7.87
C GLN A 52 1.16 13.00 8.32
N ASP A 53 0.78 11.86 7.73
CA ASP A 53 -0.41 11.10 8.12
C ASP A 53 -0.36 10.70 9.59
N PHE A 54 0.77 10.18 10.08
CA PHE A 54 0.93 9.72 11.47
C PHE A 54 0.96 10.86 12.48
N LEU A 55 1.42 12.05 12.08
CA LEU A 55 1.41 13.24 12.94
C LEU A 55 0.01 13.85 13.06
N HIS A 56 -0.80 13.74 12.01
CA HIS A 56 -2.07 14.47 11.90
C HIS A 56 -3.31 13.60 12.01
N SER A 57 -3.17 12.27 12.07
CA SER A 57 -4.30 11.36 12.11
C SER A 57 -4.00 10.07 12.88
N ASN A 58 -5.04 9.44 13.41
CA ASN A 58 -5.02 8.02 13.80
C ASN A 58 -5.45 7.17 12.59
N ALA A 59 -4.95 7.49 11.40
CA ALA A 59 -5.27 6.76 10.19
C ALA A 59 -4.76 5.32 10.32
N SER A 60 -5.65 4.37 10.05
CA SER A 60 -5.31 2.97 9.90
C SER A 60 -5.98 2.44 8.64
N ALA A 61 -5.39 1.41 8.07
CA ALA A 61 -5.81 0.74 6.86
C ALA A 61 -6.20 -0.71 7.19
N THR A 62 -7.42 -1.09 6.81
CA THR A 62 -7.91 -2.47 6.92
C THR A 62 -8.05 -3.06 5.52
N LEU A 63 -7.36 -4.18 5.27
CA LEU A 63 -7.54 -4.95 4.04
C LEU A 63 -8.90 -5.66 4.09
N LEU A 64 -9.80 -5.36 3.15
CA LEU A 64 -11.10 -5.99 3.04
C LEU A 64 -11.07 -7.18 2.09
N GLU A 65 -10.51 -6.98 0.90
CA GLU A 65 -10.44 -7.97 -0.17
C GLU A 65 -9.10 -7.86 -0.89
N HIS A 66 -8.63 -8.98 -1.46
CA HIS A 66 -7.45 -8.98 -2.32
C HIS A 66 -7.56 -10.04 -3.42
N SER A 67 -6.86 -9.80 -4.52
CA SER A 67 -6.68 -10.73 -5.64
C SER A 67 -5.36 -10.45 -6.35
N TYR A 68 -4.85 -11.42 -7.12
CA TYR A 68 -3.74 -11.17 -8.04
C TYR A 68 -4.27 -10.50 -9.31
N ASP A 69 -3.65 -9.38 -9.69
CA ASP A 69 -4.06 -8.58 -10.85
C ASP A 69 -3.74 -9.34 -12.14
N ASN A 70 -4.78 -9.79 -12.85
CA ASN A 70 -4.65 -10.63 -14.05
C ASN A 70 -3.82 -11.93 -13.86
N GLY A 71 -3.77 -12.45 -12.63
CA GLY A 71 -2.96 -13.63 -12.30
C GLY A 71 -1.45 -13.37 -12.16
N ASP A 72 -1.03 -12.10 -12.20
CA ASP A 72 0.34 -11.71 -11.89
C ASP A 72 0.57 -11.70 -10.38
N GLU A 73 1.38 -12.64 -9.89
CA GLU A 73 1.65 -12.80 -8.46
C GLU A 73 2.38 -11.59 -7.85
N ASP A 74 3.08 -10.80 -8.66
CA ASP A 74 3.79 -9.60 -8.22
C ASP A 74 2.86 -8.38 -8.10
N ARG A 75 1.59 -8.51 -8.51
CA ARG A 75 0.60 -7.44 -8.51
C ARG A 75 -0.62 -7.84 -7.70
N ILE A 76 -0.79 -7.24 -6.53
CA ILE A 76 -1.95 -7.51 -5.68
C ILE A 76 -2.93 -6.35 -5.79
N ARG A 77 -4.11 -6.61 -6.36
CA ARG A 77 -5.24 -5.68 -6.26
C ARG A 77 -5.93 -5.89 -4.92
N ALA A 78 -6.08 -4.81 -4.17
CA ALA A 78 -6.60 -4.79 -2.82
C ALA A 78 -7.68 -3.73 -2.66
N LEU A 79 -8.75 -4.08 -1.95
CA LEU A 79 -9.72 -3.12 -1.45
C LEU A 79 -9.39 -2.84 0.02
N ILE A 80 -9.09 -1.58 0.33
CA ILE A 80 -8.68 -1.14 1.67
C ILE A 80 -9.67 -0.12 2.21
N ARG A 81 -10.01 -0.24 3.49
CA ARG A 81 -10.73 0.79 4.23
C ARG A 81 -9.77 1.58 5.09
N THR A 82 -9.77 2.91 4.96
CA THR A 82 -9.02 3.79 5.86
C THR A 82 -9.93 4.39 6.92
N THR A 83 -9.45 4.50 8.16
CA THR A 83 -10.22 5.19 9.23
C THR A 83 -10.29 6.70 9.00
N HIS A 84 -9.31 7.28 8.31
CA HIS A 84 -9.37 8.66 7.87
C HIS A 84 -10.50 8.81 6.85
N ASN A 85 -11.56 9.54 7.24
CA ASN A 85 -12.75 9.83 6.43
C ASN A 85 -13.54 8.61 5.92
N ASN A 86 -13.32 7.41 6.50
CA ASN A 86 -13.98 6.16 6.13
C ASN A 86 -13.92 5.88 4.61
N HIS A 87 -12.77 6.15 4.00
CA HIS A 87 -12.60 5.92 2.57
C HIS A 87 -12.40 4.43 2.27
N LEU A 88 -13.01 4.00 1.17
CA LEU A 88 -12.68 2.75 0.49
C LEU A 88 -11.74 3.07 -0.67
N ILE A 89 -10.57 2.45 -0.67
CA ILE A 89 -9.51 2.65 -1.65
C ILE A 89 -9.34 1.34 -2.42
N ASP A 90 -9.55 1.38 -3.73
CA ASP A 90 -9.19 0.30 -4.65
C ASP A 90 -7.79 0.59 -5.18
N VAL A 91 -6.84 -0.28 -4.85
CA VAL A 91 -5.42 -0.06 -5.10
C VAL A 91 -4.74 -1.34 -5.57
N THR A 92 -3.87 -1.24 -6.57
CA THR A 92 -2.94 -2.32 -6.92
C THR A 92 -1.56 -2.01 -6.35
N TYR A 93 -1.04 -2.96 -5.57
CA TYR A 93 0.33 -2.96 -5.08
C TYR A 93 1.20 -3.80 -5.98
N VAL A 94 2.27 -3.21 -6.51
CA VAL A 94 3.23 -3.88 -7.39
C VAL A 94 4.53 -4.09 -6.64
N PHE A 95 5.01 -5.32 -6.60
CA PHE A 95 6.24 -5.69 -5.90
C PHE A 95 7.37 -6.02 -6.88
N GLU A 96 8.63 -5.92 -6.41
CA GLU A 96 9.81 -6.34 -7.19
C GLU A 96 9.73 -7.81 -7.55
N PRO A 97 9.91 -8.23 -8.81
CA PRO A 97 9.90 -9.64 -9.20
C PRO A 97 10.88 -10.46 -8.37
N ASN A 98 10.48 -11.69 -8.03
CA ASN A 98 11.30 -12.54 -7.18
C ASN A 98 12.40 -13.22 -8.03
N GLU A 99 13.42 -12.45 -8.44
CA GLU A 99 14.34 -12.89 -9.51
C GLU A 99 15.28 -14.04 -9.12
N ASN A 100 15.34 -14.50 -7.87
CA ASN A 100 16.36 -15.49 -7.47
C ASN A 100 15.89 -16.74 -6.72
N GLY A 101 14.59 -16.94 -6.42
CA GLY A 101 14.11 -18.16 -5.72
C GLY A 101 14.67 -18.39 -4.30
N ASP A 102 15.72 -17.66 -3.90
CA ASP A 102 16.15 -17.51 -2.52
C ASP A 102 15.06 -16.73 -1.82
N GLY A 103 14.30 -17.42 -0.96
CA GLY A 103 13.20 -16.86 -0.14
C GLY A 103 13.63 -15.77 0.86
N ASN A 104 14.75 -15.09 0.61
CA ASN A 104 15.43 -14.10 1.42
C ASN A 104 15.48 -12.70 0.78
N SER A 105 14.98 -12.54 -0.46
CA SER A 105 14.83 -11.22 -1.07
C SER A 105 13.69 -10.46 -0.37
N LYS A 106 14.03 -9.38 0.34
CA LYS A 106 13.04 -8.46 0.95
C LYS A 106 12.02 -8.08 -0.12
N GLN A 107 10.76 -8.41 0.09
CA GLN A 107 9.68 -8.14 -0.85
C GLN A 107 9.38 -6.64 -0.83
N ARG A 108 10.01 -5.85 -1.71
CA ARG A 108 9.78 -4.41 -1.76
C ARG A 108 8.73 -4.06 -2.80
N MET A 109 8.01 -3.00 -2.50
CA MET A 109 6.96 -2.44 -3.31
C MET A 109 7.53 -1.36 -4.21
N ILE A 110 7.24 -1.47 -5.50
CA ILE A 110 7.65 -0.50 -6.52
C ILE A 110 6.50 0.45 -6.83
N GLU A 111 5.24 0.03 -6.74
CA GLU A 111 4.12 0.92 -7.10
C GLU A 111 2.89 0.74 -6.22
N HIS A 112 2.24 1.86 -5.93
CA HIS A 112 0.87 1.94 -5.44
C HIS A 112 0.02 2.57 -6.54
N ILE A 113 -0.83 1.79 -7.20
CA ILE A 113 -1.71 2.26 -8.26
C ILE A 113 -3.12 2.39 -7.68
N ILE A 114 -3.51 3.59 -7.30
CA ILE A 114 -4.83 3.89 -6.76
C ILE A 114 -5.80 4.08 -7.93
N HIS A 115 -6.75 3.16 -8.06
CA HIS A 115 -7.77 3.16 -9.13
C HIS A 115 -8.99 3.98 -8.76
N SER A 116 -9.38 3.98 -7.49
CA SER A 116 -10.51 4.78 -7.02
C SER A 116 -10.44 5.01 -5.51
N VAL A 117 -11.08 6.11 -5.07
CA VAL A 117 -11.32 6.41 -3.67
C VAL A 117 -12.80 6.74 -3.53
N THR A 118 -13.53 5.89 -2.82
CA THR A 118 -14.96 6.07 -2.55
C THR A 118 -15.14 6.51 -1.10
N HIS A 119 -15.89 7.57 -0.87
CA HIS A 119 -16.29 7.94 0.48
C HIS A 119 -17.50 7.11 0.86
N ASN A 120 -17.38 6.26 1.88
CA ASN A 120 -18.58 5.79 2.57
C ASN A 120 -19.11 6.96 3.41
N ARG A 121 -19.95 7.80 2.78
CA ARG A 121 -20.95 8.53 3.56
C ARG A 121 -21.78 7.45 4.23
N ASP A 122 -21.71 7.36 5.55
CA ASP A 122 -22.67 6.60 6.33
C ASP A 122 -24.05 6.77 5.71
N GLU A 123 -24.63 5.65 5.31
CA GLU A 123 -26.04 5.57 5.00
C GLU A 123 -26.77 6.00 6.27
N ASN A 124 -27.18 7.27 6.29
CA ASN A 124 -28.22 7.71 7.19
C ASN A 124 -29.45 6.85 6.92
N LYS A 125 -29.74 5.91 7.82
CA LYS A 125 -31.09 5.59 8.27
C LYS A 125 -31.10 4.90 9.63
#